data_AF-A0A419EBV8-F1
#
_entry.id   AF-A0A419EBV8-F1
#
_cell.length_a   1.000
_cell.length_b   1.000
_cell.length_c   1.000
_cell.angle_alpha   90.00
_cell.angle_beta   90.00
_cell.angle_gamma   90.00
#
_symmetry.space_group_name_H-M   'P 1'
#
loop_
_entity.id
_entity.type
_entity.pdbx_description
1 polymer ?
#
loop_
_entity_poly.entity_id
_entity_poly.type
_entity_poly.pdbx_seq_one_letter_code
_entity_poly.pdbx_strand_id
1 'polypeptide(L)'
;MLDETMQLEKLRQQIEKVEEEAGSASDFLDYGKPNEAQAKSAKKVIENSKREVERLRSQLGELIAKSPPQAVQEWANFHTAILQKIASEQVTNPHTKTRVFVAKQTLEEWEKVRRGEQEYVRINWHFLKDYKDEAKKLTGGEKWKFWK
;
A
#
# COMPACT_ATOMS: atom_id res chain seq x y z
N MET A 1 -16.38 10.24 2.20
CA MET A 1 -15.45 9.70 1.21
C MET A 1 -15.88 10.01 -0.19
N LEU A 2 -15.07 10.82 -0.85
CA LEU A 2 -15.15 11.12 -2.27
C LEU A 2 -14.88 9.85 -3.09
N ASP A 3 -15.48 9.78 -4.28
CA ASP A 3 -15.31 8.61 -5.16
C ASP A 3 -13.86 8.49 -5.63
N GLU A 4 -13.20 9.62 -5.86
CA GLU A 4 -11.78 9.71 -6.21
C GLU A 4 -10.90 9.10 -5.11
N THR A 5 -11.20 9.32 -3.83
CA THR A 5 -10.46 8.70 -2.71
C THR A 5 -10.54 7.18 -2.76
N MET A 6 -11.70 6.61 -3.06
CA MET A 6 -11.86 5.17 -3.20
C MET A 6 -11.12 4.61 -4.42
N GLN A 7 -11.10 5.36 -5.53
CA GLN A 7 -10.38 4.97 -6.74
C GLN A 7 -8.86 5.01 -6.54
N LEU A 8 -8.35 6.04 -5.85
CA LEU A 8 -6.93 6.15 -5.46
C LEU A 8 -6.50 4.93 -4.63
N GLU A 9 -7.27 4.59 -3.60
CA GLU A 9 -6.95 3.42 -2.76
C GLU A 9 -7.04 2.11 -3.53
N LYS A 10 -8.02 1.97 -4.43
CA LYS A 10 -8.15 0.78 -5.28
C LYS A 10 -6.93 0.58 -6.18
N LEU A 11 -6.43 1.64 -6.81
CA LEU A 11 -5.21 1.57 -7.62
C LEU A 11 -3.98 1.25 -6.77
N ARG A 12 -3.84 1.87 -5.58
CA ARG A 12 -2.74 1.55 -4.65
C ARG A 12 -2.74 0.08 -4.24
N GLN A 13 -3.90 -0.48 -3.90
CA GLN A 13 -4.05 -1.90 -3.56
C GLN A 13 -3.76 -2.82 -4.75
N GLN A 14 -4.11 -2.40 -5.98
CA GLN A 14 -3.77 -3.16 -7.19
C GLN A 14 -2.27 -3.18 -7.46
N ILE A 15 -1.59 -2.04 -7.36
CA ILE A 15 -0.12 -1.95 -7.48
C ILE A 15 0.53 -2.94 -6.52
N GLU A 16 0.13 -2.87 -5.25
CA GLU A 16 0.67 -3.71 -4.20
C GLU A 16 0.43 -5.20 -4.43
N LYS A 17 -0.77 -5.58 -4.88
CA LYS A 17 -1.07 -6.99 -5.21
C LYS A 17 -0.14 -7.53 -6.29
N VAL A 18 0.13 -6.72 -7.32
CA VAL A 18 1.03 -7.12 -8.42
C VAL A 18 2.48 -7.16 -7.96
N GLU A 19 2.90 -6.26 -7.08
CA GLU A 19 4.23 -6.31 -6.44
C GLU A 19 4.39 -7.54 -5.53
N GLU A 20 3.36 -7.93 -4.77
CA GLU A 20 3.34 -9.14 -3.93
C GLU A 20 3.47 -10.41 -4.78
N GLU A 21 2.80 -10.46 -5.94
CA GLU A 21 2.92 -11.56 -6.91
C GLU A 21 4.34 -11.65 -7.50
N ALA A 22 4.93 -10.50 -7.86
CA ALA A 22 6.32 -10.45 -8.36
C ALA A 22 7.32 -10.90 -7.29
N GLY A 23 7.15 -10.46 -6.05
CA GLY A 23 7.95 -10.88 -4.90
C GLY A 23 7.87 -12.38 -4.68
N SER A 24 6.65 -12.93 -4.65
CA SER A 24 6.42 -14.37 -4.50
C SER A 24 7.08 -15.20 -5.61
N ALA A 25 7.03 -14.71 -6.86
CA ALA A 25 7.71 -15.36 -7.98
C ALA A 25 9.24 -15.28 -7.86
N SER A 26 9.78 -14.18 -7.34
CA SER A 26 11.22 -14.04 -7.04
C SER A 26 11.66 -15.00 -5.94
N ASP A 27 10.92 -15.06 -4.83
CA ASP A 27 11.21 -15.97 -3.72
C ASP A 27 11.18 -17.44 -4.18
N PHE A 28 10.24 -17.79 -5.07
CA PHE A 28 10.20 -19.12 -5.66
C PHE A 28 11.44 -19.44 -6.51
N LEU A 29 11.99 -18.46 -7.23
CA LEU A 29 13.24 -18.65 -7.97
C LEU A 29 14.44 -18.85 -7.04
N ASP A 30 14.51 -18.08 -5.96
CA ASP A 30 15.66 -18.06 -5.06
C ASP A 30 15.66 -19.27 -4.09
N TYR A 31 14.49 -19.67 -3.61
CA TYR A 31 14.35 -20.66 -2.52
C TYR A 31 13.58 -21.93 -2.93
N GLY A 32 12.80 -21.89 -4.01
CA GLY A 32 11.86 -22.95 -4.39
C GLY A 32 12.46 -24.12 -5.18
N LYS A 33 13.74 -24.04 -5.58
CA LYS A 33 14.43 -25.03 -6.44
C LYS A 33 13.62 -25.42 -7.69
N PRO A 34 13.18 -24.45 -8.51
CA PRO A 34 12.36 -24.73 -9.69
C PRO A 34 13.15 -25.49 -10.76
N ASN A 35 12.45 -26.31 -11.54
CA ASN A 35 12.98 -26.80 -12.81
C ASN A 35 13.00 -25.69 -13.88
N GLU A 36 13.58 -25.95 -15.04
CA GLU A 36 13.74 -24.95 -16.11
C GLU A 36 12.41 -24.33 -16.57
N ALA A 37 11.37 -25.15 -16.76
CA ALA A 37 10.06 -24.68 -17.19
C ALA A 37 9.41 -23.77 -16.14
N GLN A 38 9.50 -24.17 -14.87
CA GLN A 38 9.03 -23.38 -13.73
C GLN A 38 9.78 -22.05 -13.59
N ALA A 39 11.11 -22.07 -13.75
CA ALA A 39 11.95 -20.88 -13.70
C ALA A 39 11.61 -19.91 -14.84
N LYS A 40 11.37 -20.42 -16.06
CA LYS A 40 10.93 -19.61 -17.20
C LYS A 40 9.57 -18.97 -16.94
N SER A 41 8.63 -19.71 -16.34
CA SER A 41 7.31 -19.20 -15.98
C SER A 41 7.40 -18.08 -14.93
N ALA A 42 8.16 -18.30 -13.85
CA ALA A 42 8.33 -17.31 -12.79
C ALA A 42 9.00 -16.02 -13.31
N LYS A 43 10.03 -16.13 -14.17
CA LYS A 43 10.63 -14.96 -14.84
C LYS A 43 9.61 -14.17 -15.67
N LYS A 44 8.72 -14.86 -16.39
CA LYS A 44 7.65 -14.21 -17.15
C LYS A 44 6.64 -13.49 -16.26
N VAL A 45 6.29 -14.07 -15.11
CA VAL A 45 5.45 -13.41 -14.09
C VAL A 45 6.11 -12.12 -13.62
N ILE A 46 7.39 -12.17 -13.21
CA ILE A 46 8.13 -10.98 -12.75
C ILE A 46 8.16 -9.89 -13.83
N GLU A 47 8.43 -10.24 -15.09
CA GLU A 47 8.47 -9.28 -16.19
C GLU A 47 7.10 -8.65 -16.47
N ASN A 48 6.04 -9.46 -16.48
CA ASN A 48 4.67 -8.98 -16.65
C ASN A 48 4.25 -8.08 -15.49
N SER A 49 4.53 -8.47 -14.24
CA SER A 49 4.22 -7.69 -13.06
C SER A 49 4.96 -6.34 -13.06
N LYS A 50 6.22 -6.29 -13.52
CA LYS A 50 6.95 -5.02 -13.68
C LYS A 50 6.24 -4.07 -14.65
N ARG A 51 5.85 -4.57 -15.83
CA ARG A 51 5.10 -3.77 -16.82
C ARG A 51 3.77 -3.27 -16.26
N GLU A 52 3.06 -4.15 -15.55
CA GLU A 52 1.75 -3.85 -14.99
C GLU A 52 1.83 -2.84 -13.84
N VAL A 53 2.83 -2.95 -12.97
CA VAL A 53 3.08 -1.97 -11.89
C VAL A 53 3.36 -0.59 -12.46
N GLU A 54 4.21 -0.48 -13.49
CA GLU A 54 4.49 0.81 -14.13
C GLU A 54 3.21 1.41 -14.75
N ARG A 55 2.40 0.57 -15.43
CA ARG A 55 1.11 1.00 -15.98
C ARG A 55 0.17 1.52 -14.89
N LEU A 56 0.04 0.80 -13.78
CA LEU A 56 -0.82 1.17 -12.66
C LEU A 56 -0.32 2.42 -11.93
N ARG A 57 1.00 2.61 -11.82
CA ARG A 57 1.60 3.84 -11.28
C ARG A 57 1.28 5.05 -12.13
N SER A 58 1.43 4.94 -13.45
CA SER A 58 1.03 6.03 -14.35
C SER A 58 -0.45 6.37 -14.21
N GLN A 59 -1.33 5.36 -14.11
CA GLN A 59 -2.76 5.58 -13.86
C GLN A 59 -3.04 6.26 -12.51
N LEU A 60 -2.31 5.88 -11.46
CA LEU A 60 -2.43 6.49 -10.15
C LEU A 60 -1.98 7.96 -10.18
N GLY A 61 -0.84 8.26 -10.79
CA GLY A 61 -0.34 9.62 -10.95
C GLY A 61 -1.30 10.51 -11.75
N GLU A 62 -1.87 9.99 -12.85
CA GLU A 62 -2.91 10.69 -13.60
C GLU A 62 -4.17 10.95 -12.78
N LEU A 63 -4.61 9.97 -11.98
CA LEU A 63 -5.79 10.12 -11.14
C LEU A 63 -5.53 11.17 -10.04
N ILE A 64 -4.36 11.16 -9.41
CA ILE A 64 -3.95 12.19 -8.44
C ILE A 64 -4.00 13.58 -9.08
N ALA A 65 -3.43 13.74 -10.27
CA ALA A 65 -3.39 15.03 -10.97
C ALA A 65 -4.78 15.57 -11.36
N LYS A 66 -5.74 14.68 -11.62
CA LYS A 66 -7.13 15.04 -12.00
C LYS A 66 -8.06 15.16 -10.79
N SER A 67 -7.68 14.60 -9.64
CA SER A 67 -8.50 14.58 -8.44
C SER A 67 -8.54 15.95 -7.75
N PRO A 68 -9.67 16.31 -7.10
CA PRO A 68 -9.69 17.49 -6.23
C PRO A 68 -8.69 17.29 -5.07
N PRO A 69 -7.98 18.33 -4.61
CA PRO A 69 -7.03 18.23 -3.50
C PRO A 69 -7.64 17.59 -2.23
N GLN A 70 -8.94 17.81 -2.01
CA GLN A 70 -9.70 17.23 -0.91
C GLN A 70 -9.73 15.70 -0.95
N ALA A 71 -9.76 15.08 -2.13
CA ALA A 71 -9.76 13.61 -2.25
C ALA A 71 -8.42 13.01 -1.83
N VAL A 72 -7.31 13.65 -2.22
CA VAL A 72 -5.95 13.22 -1.83
C VAL A 72 -5.74 13.45 -0.33
N GLN A 73 -6.24 14.57 0.21
CA GLN A 73 -6.21 14.83 1.65
C GLN A 73 -7.05 13.82 2.44
N GLU A 74 -8.27 13.52 2.00
CA GLU A 74 -9.12 12.51 2.64
C GLU A 74 -8.46 11.13 2.59
N TRP A 75 -7.81 10.78 1.48
CA TRP A 75 -7.06 9.54 1.33
C TRP A 75 -5.89 9.45 2.32
N ALA A 76 -5.06 10.49 2.40
CA ALA A 76 -3.95 10.54 3.35
C ALA A 76 -4.45 10.52 4.80
N ASN A 77 -5.50 11.28 5.12
CA ASN A 77 -6.09 11.34 6.47
C ASN A 77 -6.65 9.98 6.93
N PHE A 78 -7.24 9.21 6.01
CA PHE A 78 -7.68 7.86 6.31
C PHE A 78 -6.51 6.99 6.79
N HIS A 79 -5.41 6.98 6.04
CA HIS A 79 -4.23 6.17 6.38
C HIS A 79 -3.51 6.67 7.62
N THR A 80 -3.37 7.99 7.81
CA THR A 80 -2.74 8.54 9.02
C THR A 80 -3.55 8.23 10.27
N ALA A 81 -4.88 8.21 10.20
CA ALA A 81 -5.72 7.85 11.35
C ALA A 81 -5.49 6.41 11.83
N ILE A 82 -5.26 5.46 10.91
CA ILE A 82 -4.90 4.08 11.24
C ILE A 82 -3.52 4.06 11.91
N LEU A 83 -2.54 4.71 11.27
CA LEU A 83 -1.14 4.71 11.73
C LEU A 83 -0.95 5.40 13.07
N GLN A 84 -1.71 6.46 13.35
CA GLN A 84 -1.69 7.15 14.64
C GLN A 84 -2.07 6.21 15.79
N LYS A 85 -3.09 5.36 15.60
CA LYS A 85 -3.47 4.34 16.60
C LYS A 85 -2.30 3.38 16.89
N ILE A 86 -1.65 2.88 15.83
CA ILE A 86 -0.51 1.96 15.94
C ILE A 86 0.70 2.65 16.56
N ALA A 87 0.99 3.89 16.16
CA ALA A 87 2.12 4.68 16.64
C ALA A 87 2.00 5.07 18.13
N SER A 88 0.79 5.06 18.67
CA SER A 88 0.49 5.30 20.09
C SER A 88 0.50 4.03 20.95
N GLU A 89 0.73 2.85 20.38
CA GLU A 89 0.85 1.61 21.15
C GLU A 89 2.00 1.69 22.18
N GLN A 90 1.78 1.12 23.38
CA GLN A 90 2.82 1.02 24.39
C GLN A 90 3.88 0.01 23.97
N VAL A 91 5.15 0.44 23.93
CA VAL A 91 6.28 -0.44 23.63
C VAL A 91 6.56 -1.35 24.82
N THR A 92 6.32 -2.64 24.66
CA THR A 92 6.50 -3.66 25.71
C THR A 92 7.56 -4.70 25.36
N ASN A 93 7.91 -4.83 24.08
CA ASN A 93 8.90 -5.78 23.58
C ASN A 93 9.52 -5.32 22.24
N PRO A 94 10.59 -5.97 21.75
CA PRO A 94 11.23 -5.59 20.49
C PRO A 94 10.30 -5.59 19.27
N HIS A 95 9.31 -6.50 19.22
CA HIS A 95 8.35 -6.55 18.12
C HIS A 95 7.45 -5.31 18.09
N THR A 96 6.85 -4.94 19.23
CA THR A 96 6.05 -3.70 19.37
C THR A 96 6.89 -2.45 19.11
N LYS A 97 8.17 -2.45 19.50
CA LYS A 97 9.10 -1.35 19.19
C LYS A 97 9.26 -1.17 17.68
N THR A 98 9.54 -2.25 16.94
CA THR A 98 9.70 -2.21 15.48
C THR A 98 8.41 -1.80 14.79
N ARG A 99 7.27 -2.35 15.22
CA ARG A 99 5.95 -2.01 14.67
C ARG A 99 5.61 -0.52 14.85
N VAL A 100 5.79 0.03 16.05
CA VAL A 100 5.59 1.47 16.32
C VAL A 100 6.54 2.32 15.48
N PHE A 101 7.80 1.89 15.33
CA PHE A 101 8.77 2.58 14.49
C PHE A 101 8.34 2.61 13.02
N VAL A 102 7.96 1.45 12.44
CA VAL A 102 7.46 1.36 11.06
C VAL A 102 6.20 2.22 10.89
N ALA A 103 5.26 2.19 11.84
CA ALA A 103 4.05 3.01 11.78
C ALA A 103 4.36 4.51 11.73
N LYS A 104 5.35 4.98 12.51
CA LYS A 104 5.79 6.39 12.50
C LYS A 104 6.44 6.77 11.18
N GLN A 105 7.31 5.92 10.62
CA GLN A 105 7.92 6.18 9.32
C GLN A 105 6.86 6.23 8.21
N THR A 106 5.92 5.27 8.19
CA THR A 106 4.84 5.25 7.21
C THR A 106 3.92 6.46 7.36
N LEU A 107 3.70 6.97 8.58
CA LEU A 107 2.95 8.20 8.82
C LEU A 107 3.65 9.40 8.16
N GLU A 108 4.96 9.53 8.31
CA GLU A 108 5.75 10.58 7.65
C GLU A 108 5.66 10.51 6.12
N GLU A 109 5.59 9.32 5.54
CA GLU A 109 5.40 9.14 4.10
C GLU A 109 3.99 9.57 3.64
N TRP A 110 2.95 9.27 4.40
CA TRP A 110 1.59 9.76 4.09
C TRP A 110 1.48 11.28 4.22
N GLU A 111 2.26 11.87 5.13
CA GLU A 111 2.38 13.32 5.24
C GLU A 111 3.04 13.94 3.99
N LYS A 112 3.98 13.25 3.35
CA LYS A 112 4.53 13.68 2.05
C LYS A 112 3.47 13.61 0.95
N VAL A 113 2.64 12.57 0.93
CA VAL A 113 1.50 12.47 0.00
C VAL A 113 0.54 13.64 0.18
N ARG A 114 0.20 13.96 1.43
CA ARG A 114 -0.68 15.09 1.77
C ARG A 114 -0.13 16.44 1.27
N ARG A 115 1.20 16.60 1.23
CA ARG A 115 1.89 17.81 0.71
C ARG A 115 2.18 17.76 -0.79
N GLY A 116 1.87 16.66 -1.48
CA GLY A 116 2.17 16.48 -2.90
C GLY A 116 3.65 16.20 -3.21
N GLU A 117 4.44 15.84 -2.20
CA GLU A 117 5.88 15.50 -2.34
C GLU A 117 6.10 14.04 -2.75
N GLN A 118 5.06 13.22 -2.66
CA GLN A 118 5.06 11.79 -2.96
C GLN A 118 3.68 11.40 -3.51
N GLU A 119 3.63 10.50 -4.50
CA GLU A 119 2.35 10.12 -5.12
C GLU A 119 1.56 9.15 -4.23
N TYR A 120 2.22 8.15 -3.66
CA TYR A 120 1.61 7.15 -2.79
C TYR A 120 2.65 6.48 -1.89
N VAL A 121 2.17 5.75 -0.88
CA VAL A 121 3.03 5.03 0.06
C VAL A 121 2.94 3.52 -0.20
N ARG A 122 4.10 2.85 -0.26
CA ARG A 122 4.19 1.39 -0.19
C ARG A 122 4.23 0.98 1.26
N ILE A 123 3.39 0.03 1.66
CA ILE A 123 3.25 -0.28 3.07
C ILE A 123 3.86 -1.64 3.41
N ASN A 124 4.55 -1.70 4.55
CA ASN A 124 5.13 -2.93 5.05
C ASN A 124 4.12 -3.72 5.89
N TRP A 125 3.41 -4.63 5.24
CA TRP A 125 2.41 -5.51 5.85
C TRP A 125 2.90 -6.51 6.86
N HIS A 126 4.20 -6.82 6.82
CA HIS A 126 4.75 -7.73 7.80
C HIS A 126 4.57 -7.19 9.22
N PHE A 127 4.78 -5.88 9.40
CA PHE A 127 4.66 -5.19 10.69
C PHE A 127 3.29 -4.51 10.91
N LEU A 128 2.55 -4.21 9.84
CA LEU A 128 1.29 -3.45 9.87
C LEU A 128 0.10 -4.28 9.33
N LYS A 129 -0.12 -5.50 9.83
CA LYS A 129 -1.17 -6.41 9.32
C LYS A 129 -2.58 -5.87 9.48
N ASP A 130 -2.90 -5.32 10.64
CA ASP A 130 -4.18 -4.69 10.96
C ASP A 130 -4.43 -3.42 10.13
N TYR A 131 -3.38 -2.66 9.80
CA TYR A 131 -3.50 -1.59 8.80
C TYR A 131 -3.99 -2.16 7.47
N LYS A 132 -3.39 -3.25 6.97
CA LYS A 132 -3.79 -3.86 5.68
C LYS A 132 -5.27 -4.19 5.68
N ASP A 133 -5.77 -4.73 6.80
CA ASP A 133 -7.17 -5.09 6.94
C ASP A 133 -8.10 -3.87 7.04
N GLU A 134 -7.71 -2.81 7.76
CA GLU A 134 -8.46 -1.55 7.77
C GLU A 134 -8.48 -0.89 6.38
N ALA A 135 -7.35 -0.85 5.68
CA ALA A 135 -7.25 -0.25 4.35
C ALA A 135 -8.14 -0.96 3.30
N LYS A 136 -8.24 -2.30 3.36
CA LYS A 136 -9.13 -3.07 2.48
C LYS A 136 -10.61 -2.74 2.65
N LYS A 137 -11.05 -2.32 3.85
CA LYS A 137 -12.45 -1.96 4.08
C LYS A 137 -12.88 -0.75 3.26
N LEU A 138 -11.94 0.16 2.95
CA LEU A 138 -12.20 1.36 2.16
C LEU A 138 -12.73 1.06 0.75
N THR A 139 -12.25 -0.04 0.14
CA THR A 139 -12.60 -0.46 -1.22
C THR A 139 -13.61 -1.61 -1.23
N GLY A 140 -13.89 -2.23 -0.08
CA GLY A 140 -14.77 -3.39 0.11
C GLY A 140 -16.23 -3.09 0.45
N GLY A 141 -16.65 -1.81 0.48
CA GLY A 141 -18.05 -1.40 0.65
C GLY A 141 -18.47 -0.99 2.07
N GLU A 142 -17.62 -1.13 3.08
CA GLU A 142 -17.86 -0.57 4.41
C GLU A 142 -17.45 0.91 4.42
N LYS A 143 -18.44 1.81 4.37
CA LYS A 143 -18.19 3.25 4.47
C LYS A 143 -17.49 3.57 5.79
N TRP A 144 -16.25 4.07 5.69
CA TRP A 144 -15.51 4.63 6.81
C TRP A 144 -16.32 5.77 7.47
N LYS A 145 -16.58 5.66 8.77
CA LYS A 145 -17.35 6.64 9.56
C LYS A 145 -16.44 7.26 10.62
N PHE A 146 -15.73 8.33 10.28
CA PHE A 146 -15.13 9.21 11.29
C PHE A 146 -14.93 10.61 10.70
N TRP A 147 -16.00 11.41 10.70
CA TRP A 147 -16.01 12.88 10.81
C TRP A 147 -17.45 13.27 11.21
N LYS A 148 -17.63 13.78 12.43
CA LYS A 148 -18.79 14.56 12.87
C LYS A 148 -18.25 15.83 13.49
#